data_AF-A0A8I1UCW4-F1
#
_entry.id   AF-A0A8I1UCW4-F1
#
_cell.length_a   1.000
_cell.length_b   1.000
_cell.length_c   1.000
_cell.angle_alpha   90.00
_cell.angle_beta   90.00
_cell.angle_gamma   90.00
#
_symmetry.space_group_name_H-M   'P 1'
#
loop_
_entity.id
_entity.type
_entity.pdbx_description
1 polymer ?
#
loop_
_entity_poly.entity_id
_entity_poly.type
_entity_poly.pdbx_seq_one_letter_code
_entity_poly.pdbx_strand_id
1 'polypeptide(L)'
;MSHHFKVGDRVSLAFGFHDQSATGTYAITRVLPTRMNGEPQYRVKGNDDRERVIGEGQIVLPGKTSSFGRRKSDQNPITDTLNRILSKT
;
A
#
# COMPACT_ATOMS: atom_id res chain seq x y z
N MET A 1 19.26 8.03 -7.22
CA MET A 1 18.58 7.32 -6.11
C MET A 1 18.81 5.83 -6.25
N SER A 2 19.03 5.12 -5.16
CA SER A 2 19.12 3.65 -5.17
C SER A 2 17.77 3.05 -4.84
N HIS A 3 17.36 2.03 -5.59
CA HIS A 3 16.27 1.15 -5.22
C HIS A 3 16.75 0.19 -4.13
N HIS A 4 16.00 0.00 -3.05
CA HIS A 4 16.36 -0.96 -2.00
C HIS A 4 15.94 -2.40 -2.31
N PHE A 5 15.03 -2.57 -3.26
CA PHE A 5 14.52 -3.89 -3.66
C PHE A 5 14.74 -4.15 -5.14
N LYS A 6 14.76 -5.44 -5.52
CA LYS A 6 14.98 -5.91 -6.89
C LYS A 6 13.95 -6.94 -7.32
N VAL A 7 13.93 -7.23 -8.62
CA VAL A 7 13.06 -8.28 -9.18
C VAL A 7 13.35 -9.62 -8.52
N GLY A 8 12.30 -10.33 -8.15
CA GLY A 8 12.36 -11.61 -7.43
C GLY A 8 12.26 -11.47 -5.91
N ASP A 9 12.47 -10.27 -5.34
CA ASP A 9 12.30 -10.06 -3.91
C ASP A 9 10.83 -10.26 -3.50
N ARG A 10 10.65 -10.77 -2.28
CA ARG A 10 9.36 -10.99 -1.65
C ARG A 10 9.16 -10.00 -0.51
N VAL A 11 8.11 -9.19 -0.62
CA VAL A 11 7.86 -8.06 0.28
C VAL A 11 6.47 -8.12 0.90
N SER A 12 6.34 -7.57 2.10
CA SER A 12 5.06 -7.30 2.75
C SER A 12 4.71 -5.82 2.58
N LEU A 13 3.42 -5.52 2.43
CA LEU A 13 2.94 -4.15 2.25
C LEU A 13 2.44 -3.57 3.58
N ALA A 14 2.74 -2.31 3.83
CA ALA A 14 2.31 -1.60 5.04
C ALA A 14 0.81 -1.28 5.03
N PHE A 15 0.20 -1.22 3.84
CA PHE A 15 -1.23 -0.97 3.65
C PHE A 15 -1.72 -1.58 2.34
N GLY A 16 -3.01 -1.90 2.32
CA GLY A 16 -3.66 -2.58 1.21
C GLY A 16 -4.00 -1.65 0.06
N PHE A 17 -4.53 -2.25 -0.99
CA PHE A 17 -5.07 -1.55 -2.15
C PHE A 17 -6.54 -1.17 -1.92
N HIS A 18 -7.12 -0.46 -2.88
CA HIS A 18 -8.53 -0.08 -2.80
C HIS A 18 -9.45 -1.32 -2.79
N ASP A 19 -9.08 -2.35 -3.54
CA ASP A 19 -9.82 -3.58 -3.75
C ASP A 19 -9.37 -4.75 -2.85
N GLN A 20 -8.28 -4.60 -2.10
CA GLN A 20 -7.68 -5.71 -1.34
C GLN A 20 -6.93 -5.24 -0.10
N SER A 21 -7.03 -5.97 1.02
CA SER A 21 -6.19 -5.73 2.21
C SER A 21 -4.71 -6.01 1.93
N ALA A 22 -3.82 -5.46 2.74
CA ALA A 22 -2.35 -5.67 2.68
C ALA A 22 -1.92 -7.08 3.14
N THR A 23 -2.77 -8.08 2.93
CA THR A 23 -2.55 -9.42 3.47
C THR A 23 -1.67 -10.22 2.52
N GLY A 24 -0.60 -10.81 3.05
CA GLY A 24 0.27 -11.73 2.33
C GLY A 24 1.55 -11.10 1.77
N THR A 25 2.29 -11.92 1.04
CA THR A 25 3.58 -11.58 0.43
C THR A 25 3.39 -11.29 -1.04
N TYR A 26 4.09 -10.28 -1.54
CA TYR A 26 4.07 -9.86 -2.92
C TYR A 26 5.45 -10.03 -3.53
N ALA A 27 5.51 -10.53 -4.77
CA ALA A 27 6.76 -10.65 -5.51
C ALA A 27 7.00 -9.37 -6.33
N ILE A 28 8.22 -8.81 -6.29
CA ILE A 28 8.59 -7.73 -7.19
C ILE A 28 8.82 -8.30 -8.59
N THR A 29 8.00 -7.89 -9.55
CA THR A 29 8.10 -8.32 -10.95
C THR A 29 8.86 -7.33 -11.82
N ARG A 30 8.90 -6.04 -11.45
CA ARG A 30 9.69 -5.01 -12.13
C ARG A 30 10.15 -3.89 -11.20
N VAL A 31 11.34 -3.38 -11.48
CA VAL A 31 11.79 -2.06 -11.00
C VAL A 31 11.33 -1.01 -12.01
N LEU A 32 10.75 0.09 -11.54
CA LEU A 32 10.20 1.15 -12.38
C LEU A 32 11.02 2.44 -12.21
N PRO A 33 10.91 3.40 -13.16
CA PRO A 33 11.52 4.71 -12.99
C PRO A 33 11.11 5.36 -11.68
N THR A 34 12.09 5.96 -11.00
CA THR A 34 11.86 6.77 -9.80
C THR A 34 10.90 7.91 -10.13
N ARG A 35 9.95 8.22 -9.23
CA ARG A 35 9.03 9.36 -9.38
C ARG A 35 9.79 10.67 -9.39
N MET A 36 9.14 11.73 -9.86
CA MET A 36 9.69 13.10 -9.83
C MET A 36 10.07 13.58 -8.42
N ASN A 37 9.38 13.09 -7.39
CA ASN A 37 9.71 13.37 -5.98
C ASN A 37 10.88 12.54 -5.44
N GLY A 38 11.53 11.73 -6.27
CA GLY A 38 12.64 10.86 -5.87
C GLY A 38 12.24 9.53 -5.26
N GLU A 39 10.94 9.20 -5.16
CA GLU A 39 10.47 7.93 -4.60
C GLU A 39 10.69 6.76 -5.58
N PRO A 40 11.43 5.70 -5.19
CA PRO A 40 11.56 4.49 -6.01
C PRO A 40 10.22 3.79 -6.20
N GLN A 41 9.99 3.24 -7.40
CA GLN A 41 8.75 2.53 -7.74
C GLN A 41 9.02 1.09 -8.14
N TYR A 42 8.06 0.23 -7.83
CA TYR A 42 8.09 -1.19 -8.13
C TYR A 42 6.76 -1.66 -8.67
N ARG A 43 6.79 -2.66 -9.54
CA ARG A 43 5.62 -3.47 -9.86
C ARG A 43 5.67 -4.75 -9.04
N VAL A 44 4.55 -5.09 -8.40
CA VAL A 44 4.41 -6.26 -7.55
C VAL A 44 3.26 -7.15 -7.99
N LYS A 45 3.38 -8.45 -7.77
CA LYS A 45 2.33 -9.45 -8.02
C LYS A 45 1.99 -10.18 -6.73
N GLY A 46 0.70 -10.19 -6.37
CA GLY A 46 0.16 -10.90 -5.20
C GLY A 46 -0.32 -12.31 -5.52
N ASN A 47 -0.84 -13.01 -4.52
CA ASN A 47 -1.43 -14.34 -4.69
C ASN A 47 -2.77 -14.33 -5.46
N ASP A 48 -3.35 -13.15 -5.66
CA ASP A 48 -4.52 -12.93 -6.50
C ASP A 48 -4.17 -12.83 -8.00
N ASP A 49 -2.90 -13.08 -8.34
CA ASP A 49 -2.33 -13.03 -9.68
C ASP A 49 -2.38 -11.65 -10.36
N ARG A 50 -2.78 -10.61 -9.62
CA ARG A 50 -2.85 -9.23 -10.10
C ARG A 50 -1.54 -8.49 -9.90
N GLU A 51 -1.16 -7.71 -10.90
CA GLU A 51 -0.03 -6.78 -10.81
C GLU A 51 -0.46 -5.39 -10.35
N ARG A 52 0.33 -4.77 -9.48
CA ARG A 52 0.09 -3.41 -8.97
C ARG A 52 1.39 -2.62 -8.92
N VAL A 53 1.29 -1.31 -9.11
CA VAL A 53 2.44 -0.39 -8.94
C VAL A 53 2.43 0.17 -7.53
N ILE A 54 3.58 0.10 -6.86
CA ILE A 54 3.76 0.62 -5.52
C ILE A 54 4.99 1.52 -5.43
N GLY A 55 4.97 2.47 -4.51
CA GLY A 55 6.15 3.20 -4.06
C GLY A 55 6.90 2.43 -2.97
N GLU A 56 8.19 2.70 -2.81
CA GLU A 56 9.01 2.07 -1.77
C GLU A 56 8.46 2.30 -0.36
N GLY A 57 7.84 3.46 -0.10
CA GLY A 57 7.23 3.76 1.20
C GLY A 57 6.04 2.87 1.58
N GLN A 58 5.50 2.10 0.62
CA GLN A 58 4.41 1.16 0.86
C GLN A 58 4.91 -0.22 1.30
N ILE A 59 6.23 -0.47 1.29
CA ILE A 59 6.84 -1.74 1.68
C ILE A 59 7.23 -1.69 3.16
N VAL A 60 6.90 -2.74 3.92
CA VAL A 60 7.39 -2.89 5.29
C VAL A 60 8.89 -3.17 5.25
N LEU A 61 9.69 -2.24 5.74
CA LEU A 61 11.13 -2.42 5.90
C LEU A 61 11.42 -3.25 7.16
N PRO A 62 12.20 -4.34 7.08
CA PRO A 62 12.65 -5.07 8.26
C PRO A 62 13.34 -4.11 9.25
N GLY A 63 12.86 -4.05 10.50
CA GLY A 63 13.41 -3.18 11.54
C GLY A 63 12.88 -1.74 11.57
N LYS A 64 11.96 -1.35 10.66
CA LYS A 64 11.19 -0.10 10.77
C LYS A 64 9.74 -0.42 11.08
N THR A 65 9.27 -0.06 12.27
CA THR A 65 7.84 -0.02 12.57
C THR A 65 7.18 0.97 11.61
N SER A 66 6.35 0.47 10.70
CA SER A 66 5.65 1.29 9.72
C SER A 66 4.63 2.18 10.43
N SER A 67 4.98 3.43 10.69
CA SER A 67 4.07 4.46 11.21
C SER A 67 3.01 4.91 10.19
N PHE A 68 3.05 4.36 8.97
CA PHE A 68 2.12 4.64 7.87
C PHE A 68 0.91 3.70 7.81
N GLY A 69 0.60 3.00 8.90
CA GLY A 69 -0.69 2.32 9.04
C GLY A 69 -1.79 3.33 8.69
N ARG A 70 -2.65 2.98 7.73
CA ARG A 70 -3.82 3.75 7.32
C ARG A 70 -4.52 4.19 8.60
N ARG A 71 -4.38 5.45 9.00
CA ARG A 71 -5.24 6.01 10.04
C ARG A 71 -6.63 5.85 9.45
N LYS A 72 -7.42 4.88 9.94
CA LYS A 72 -8.86 5.04 9.90
C LYS A 72 -9.07 6.36 10.60
N SER A 73 -9.34 7.40 9.83
CA SER A 73 -9.74 8.66 10.41
C SER A 73 -11.07 8.35 11.05
N ASP A 74 -11.07 8.14 12.36
CA ASP A 74 -12.29 7.89 13.14
C ASP A 74 -13.23 9.12 13.11
N GLN A 75 -12.76 10.24 12.58
CA GLN A 75 -13.57 11.36 12.10
C GLN A 75 -13.42 11.51 10.59
N ASN A 76 -14.37 11.01 9.82
CA ASN A 76 -14.59 11.51 8.47
C ASN A 76 -16.02 12.08 8.44
N PRO A 77 -16.20 13.42 8.39
CA PRO A 77 -17.50 14.05 8.57
C PRO A 77 -18.51 13.60 7.50
N ILE A 78 -18.04 13.16 6.33
CA ILE A 78 -18.89 12.58 5.28
C ILE A 78 -19.43 11.20 5.72
N THR A 79 -18.60 10.36 6.34
CA THR A 79 -19.05 9.05 6.84
C THR A 79 -20.05 9.20 7.97
N ASP A 80 -19.82 10.15 8.89
CA ASP A 80 -20.73 10.39 10.02
C ASP A 80 -22.09 10.94 9.58
N THR A 81 -22.10 11.81 8.56
CA THR A 81 -23.35 12.36 8.00
C THR A 81 -24.16 11.27 7.30
N LEU A 82 -23.53 10.40 6.51
CA LEU A 82 -24.21 9.28 5.85
C LEU A 82 -24.78 8.27 6.85
N ASN A 83 -24.01 7.88 7.87
CA ASN A 83 -24.48 6.97 8.92
C ASN A 83 -25.66 7.54 9.71
N ARG A 84 -25.68 8.86 9.98
CA ARG A 84 -26.78 9.54 10.67
C ARG A 84 -28.08 9.57 9.87
N ILE A 85 -28.00 9.63 8.54
CA ILE A 85 -29.18 9.57 7.67
C ILE A 85 -29.76 8.15 7.69
N LEU A 86 -28.89 7.14 7.66
CA LEU A 86 -29.28 5.72 7.68
C LEU A 86 -29.90 5.26 9.02
N SER A 87 -29.52 5.86 10.15
CA SER A 87 -30.04 5.48 11.47
C SER A 87 -31.39 6.14 11.84
N LYS A 88 -31.99 6.91 10.93
CA LYS A 88 -33.23 7.67 11.18
C LYS A 88 -34.47 7.08 10.50
N THR A 89 -34.42 5.80 10.14
CA THR A 89 -35.57 5.01 9.64
C THR A 89 -35.84 3.88 10.63
#